data_AF-A0A5C6AIK2-F1
#
_entry.id   AF-A0A5C6AIK2-F1
#
_cell.length_a   1.000
_cell.length_b   1.000
_cell.length_c   1.000
_cell.angle_alpha   90.00
_cell.angle_beta   90.00
_cell.angle_gamma   90.00
#
_symmetry.space_group_name_H-M   'P 1'
#
loop_
_entity.id
_entity.type
_entity.pdbx_description
1 polymer ?
#
loop_
_entity_poly.entity_id
_entity_poly.type
_entity_poly.pdbx_seq_one_letter_code
_entity_poly.pdbx_strand_id
1 'polypeptide(L)' 'MARMSRAEVFDPGEVAVGHVFSRTVRRCFLMGDDPVSGKNFDHRKRWIEEYLQEETLGT' A
#
# COMPACT_ATOMS: atom_id res chain seq x y z
N MET A 1 -7.99 -2.46 15.90
CA MET A 1 -6.90 -1.68 16.51
C MET A 1 -6.50 -0.58 15.55
N ALA A 2 -6.52 0.69 15.98
CA ALA A 2 -5.98 1.78 15.18
C ALA A 2 -4.44 1.65 15.16
N ARG A 3 -3.81 1.76 13.99
CA ARG A 3 -2.34 1.79 13.92
C ARG A 3 -1.82 3.07 14.58
N MET A 4 -0.69 2.98 15.28
CA MET A 4 0.02 4.12 15.87
C MET A 4 0.28 5.20 14.82
N SER A 5 0.33 6.46 15.25
CA SER A 5 0.60 7.55 14.33
C SER A 5 2.01 7.39 13.75
N ARG A 6 2.21 7.71 12.47
CA ARG A 6 3.53 7.56 11.84
C ARG A 6 4.61 8.38 12.56
N ALA A 7 4.22 9.52 13.15
CA ALA A 7 5.11 10.37 13.94
C ALA A 7 5.60 9.69 15.23
N GLU A 8 4.86 8.71 15.76
CA GLU A 8 5.28 7.89 16.90
C GLU A 8 6.18 6.71 16.50
N VAL A 9 6.23 6.37 15.21
CA VAL A 9 6.93 5.18 14.69
C VAL A 9 8.26 5.53 14.00
N PHE A 10 8.38 6.73 13.43
CA PHE A 10 9.57 7.14 12.70
C PHE A 10 10.38 8.20 13.47
N ASP A 11 11.67 7.96 13.64
CA ASP A 11 12.62 8.95 14.17
C ASP A 11 12.97 9.98 13.06
N PRO A 12 12.85 11.30 13.33
CA PRO A 12 13.25 12.33 12.37
C PRO A 12 14.74 12.34 12.00
N GLY A 13 15.60 11.77 12.85
CA GLY A 13 17.05 11.71 12.66
C GLY A 13 17.52 10.55 11.79
N GLU A 14 16.64 9.61 11.44
CA GLU A 14 16.99 8.39 10.70
C GLU A 14 16.22 8.27 9.38
N VAL A 15 16.88 7.67 8.37
CA VAL A 15 16.22 7.37 7.09
C VAL A 15 15.37 6.12 7.27
N ALA A 16 14.06 6.27 7.10
CA ALA A 16 13.11 5.17 7.18
C ALA A 16 12.46 4.86 5.82
N VAL A 17 12.32 3.58 5.51
CA VAL A 17 11.58 3.10 4.34
C VAL A 17 10.19 2.65 4.81
N GLY A 18 9.16 3.36 4.34
CA GLY A 18 7.77 3.07 4.69
C GLY A 18 6.98 2.58 3.48
N HIS A 19 6.18 1.53 3.66
CA HIS A 19 5.24 1.09 2.64
C HIS A 19 4.05 2.06 2.56
N VAL A 20 4.07 2.99 1.60
CA VAL A 20 3.04 4.02 1.39
C VAL A 20 1.89 3.51 0.51
N PHE A 21 1.50 2.24 0.63
CA PHE A 21 0.38 1.73 -0.16
C PHE A 21 -0.96 2.36 0.22
N SER A 22 -1.17 2.70 1.49
CA SER A 22 -2.51 2.99 2.00
C SER A 22 -3.08 4.33 1.52
N ARG A 23 -2.25 5.35 1.27
CA ARG A 23 -2.72 6.63 0.69
C ARG A 23 -2.80 6.55 -0.84
N THR A 24 -1.79 5.97 -1.48
CA THR A 24 -1.72 5.87 -2.93
C THR A 24 -2.82 4.95 -3.47
N VAL A 25 -3.07 3.80 -2.84
CA VAL A 25 -4.17 2.90 -3.24
C VAL A 25 -5.54 3.58 -3.08
N ARG A 26 -5.75 4.33 -1.99
CA ARG A 26 -7.05 5.00 -1.73
C ARG A 26 -7.31 6.23 -2.60
N ARG A 27 -6.28 6.96 -3.04
CA ARG A 27 -6.44 8.16 -3.89
C ARG A 27 -6.27 7.88 -5.38
N CYS A 28 -5.47 6.89 -5.75
CA CYS A 28 -5.21 6.54 -7.14
C CYS A 28 -6.10 5.39 -7.62
N PHE A 29 -7.04 4.90 -6.80
CA PHE A 29 -7.96 3.79 -7.10
C PHE A 29 -7.24 2.59 -7.72
N LEU A 30 -6.05 2.27 -7.19
CA LEU A 30 -5.21 1.18 -7.73
C LEU A 30 -5.87 -0.19 -7.56
N MET A 31 -6.78 -0.30 -6.59
CA MET A 31 -7.56 -1.49 -6.25
C MET A 31 -8.94 -1.02 -5.78
N GLY A 32 -9.98 -1.84 -5.98
CA GLY A 32 -11.36 -1.54 -5.62
C GLY A 32 -12.15 -0.85 -6.73
N ASP A 33 -13.37 -0.44 -6.39
CA ASP A 33 -14.26 0.30 -7.28
C ASP A 33 -13.88 1.78 -7.30
N ASP A 34 -13.59 2.30 -8.48
CA ASP A 34 -13.40 3.73 -8.69
C ASP A 34 -14.78 4.41 -8.84
N PRO A 35 -15.19 5.29 -7.90
CA PRO A 35 -16.47 5.99 -7.95
C PRO A 35 -16.54 7.01 -9.10
N VAL A 36 -15.41 7.40 -9.71
CA VAL A 36 -15.38 8.36 -10.81
C VAL A 36 -15.59 7.65 -12.15
N SER A 37 -14.84 6.57 -12.42
CA SER A 37 -14.98 5.82 -13.68
C SER A 37 -16.00 4.67 -13.62
N GLY A 38 -16.44 4.26 -12.43
CA GLY A 38 -17.32 3.11 -12.23
C GLY A 38 -16.65 1.75 -12.50
N LYS A 39 -15.32 1.72 -12.65
CA LYS A 39 -14.57 0.51 -12.98
C LYS A 39 -14.01 -0.14 -11.72
N ASN A 40 -14.02 -1.47 -11.70
CA ASN A 40 -13.39 -2.26 -10.65
C ASN A 40 -11.95 -2.64 -11.05
N PHE A 41 -10.99 -2.27 -10.22
CA PHE A 41 -9.56 -2.54 -10.43
C PHE A 41 -8.99 -3.68 -9.57
N ASP A 42 -9.85 -4.51 -8.96
CA ASP A 42 -9.40 -5.62 -8.10
C ASP A 42 -8.59 -6.68 -8.83
N HIS A 43 -8.71 -6.78 -10.15
CA HIS A 43 -7.86 -7.65 -10.97
C HIS A 43 -6.35 -7.40 -10.76
N ARG A 44 -5.96 -6.20 -10.30
CA ARG A 44 -4.56 -5.83 -10.01
C ARG A 44 -4.07 -6.34 -8.66
N LYS A 45 -4.95 -6.76 -7.76
CA LYS A 45 -4.58 -7.28 -6.43
C LYS A 45 -3.68 -8.51 -6.54
N ARG A 46 -4.05 -9.45 -7.42
CA ARG A 46 -3.29 -10.69 -7.62
C ARG A 46 -1.84 -10.42 -8.00
N TRP A 47 -1.61 -9.53 -8.97
CA TRP A 47 -0.24 -9.18 -9.40
C TRP A 47 0.59 -8.56 -8.26
N ILE A 48 -0.03 -7.73 -7.41
CA ILE A 48 0.64 -7.08 -6.28
C ILE A 48 0.93 -8.08 -5.16
N GLU A 49 0.02 -9.01 -4.90
CA GLU A 49 0.22 -10.10 -3.94
C GLU A 49 1.37 -11.01 -4.36
N GLU A 50 1.43 -11.39 -5.64
CA GLU A 50 2.52 -12.18 -6.22
C GLU A 50 3.87 -11.45 -6.09
N TYR A 51 3.94 -10.17 -6.46
CA TYR A 51 5.15 -9.36 -6.32
C TYR A 51 5.63 -9.23 -4.86
N LEU A 52 4.72 -8.99 -3.92
CA LEU A 52 5.05 -8.89 -2.50
C LEU A 52 5.53 -10.23 -1.92
N GLN A 53 4.96 -11.35 -2.38
CA GLN A 53 5.43 -12.69 -1.98
C GLN A 53 6.85 -12.95 -2.48
N GLU A 54 7.15 -12.61 -3.73
CA GLU A 54 8.50 -12.73 -4.29
C GLU A 54 9.53 -11.88 -3.51
N GLU A 55 9.19 -10.64 -3.19
CA GLU A 55 10.07 -9.74 -2.43
C GLU A 55 10.31 -10.23 -0.99
N THR A 56 9.31 -10.86 -0.37
CA THR A 56 9.40 -11.36 1.01
C THR A 56 10.15 -12.70 1.11
N LEU A 57 10.13 -13.52 0.06
CA LEU A 57 10.81 -14.82 0.00
C LEU A 57 12.25 -14.73 -0.53
N GLY A 58 12.69 -13.54 -0.94
CA GLY A 58 14.03 -13.27 -1.48
C GLY A 58 15.07 -12.81 -0.46
N THR A 59 15.12 -13.41 0.74
CA THR A 59 16.24 -13.24 1.69
C THR A 59 16.76 -14.57 2.20
#